data_AF-A0A7W0Q712-F1
#
_entry.id   AF-A0A7W0Q712-F1
#
_cell.length_a   1.000
_cell.length_b   1.000
_cell.length_c   1.000
_cell.angle_alpha   90.00
_cell.angle_beta   90.00
_cell.angle_gamma   90.00
#
_symmetry.space_group_name_H-M   'P 1'
#
loop_
_entity.id
_entity.type
_entity.pdbx_description
1 polymer ?
#
loop_
_entity_poly.entity_id
_entity_poly.type
_entity_poly.pdbx_seq_one_letter_code
_entity_poly.pdbx_strand_id
1 'polypeptide(L)'
;MALVATVLAIGGCGDARSRERDRPSTRLELSIEREIAARIGAAIRARCAALPPGCVALLPDGTRLPITLRLVDGELAWAVDGLVVVVDSLEAYLRETVAELGAPQGVRCGARVHRLAPGERVECALQLGGRAFVVVHADGSTSVEVNFDPVAGAARSEYTSIVRDRELVEMSLKLGHAEAAADD
;
A
#
# COMPACT_ATOMS: atom_id res chain seq x y z
N MET A 1 -44.70 -35.85 39.81
CA MET A 1 -43.92 -34.73 39.24
C MET A 1 -42.47 -35.17 39.19
N ALA A 2 -41.96 -35.53 38.01
CA ALA A 2 -40.60 -36.01 37.84
C ALA A 2 -39.71 -34.84 37.37
N LEU A 3 -38.65 -34.56 38.13
CA LEU A 3 -37.60 -33.60 37.77
C LEU A 3 -36.75 -34.21 36.65
N VAL A 4 -36.80 -33.63 35.45
CA VAL A 4 -35.88 -33.97 34.35
C VAL A 4 -34.65 -33.09 34.49
N ALA A 5 -33.52 -33.70 34.89
CA ALA A 5 -32.22 -33.04 34.96
C ALA A 5 -31.56 -33.07 33.56
N THR A 6 -31.65 -31.94 32.86
CA THR A 6 -30.96 -31.74 31.57
C THR A 6 -29.48 -31.46 31.83
N VAL A 7 -28.62 -32.44 31.54
CA VAL A 7 -27.17 -32.29 31.55
C VAL A 7 -26.75 -31.49 30.31
N LEU A 8 -26.37 -30.24 30.51
CA LEU A 8 -25.67 -29.43 29.51
C LEU A 8 -24.26 -30.00 29.30
N ALA A 9 -24.09 -30.80 28.24
CA ALA A 9 -22.78 -31.16 27.73
C ALA A 9 -22.13 -29.91 27.12
N ILE A 10 -21.29 -29.22 27.90
CA ILE A 10 -20.39 -28.17 27.43
C ILE A 10 -19.30 -28.88 26.59
N GLY A 11 -19.61 -29.14 25.32
CA GLY A 11 -18.63 -29.61 24.34
C GLY A 11 -17.61 -28.51 24.10
N GLY A 12 -16.40 -28.70 24.61
CA GLY A 12 -15.26 -27.79 24.41
C GLY A 12 -14.81 -27.75 22.95
N CYS A 13 -15.42 -26.90 22.14
CA CYS A 13 -14.96 -26.53 20.79
C CYS A 13 -13.73 -25.58 20.83
N GLY A 14 -12.74 -25.88 21.68
CA GLY A 14 -11.56 -25.02 21.91
C GLY A 14 -10.27 -25.48 21.22
N ASP A 15 -10.06 -26.79 21.03
CA ASP A 15 -8.71 -27.31 20.76
C ASP A 15 -8.34 -27.55 19.29
N ALA A 16 -9.33 -27.60 18.39
CA ALA A 16 -9.04 -27.86 16.98
C ALA A 16 -8.20 -26.75 16.31
N ARG A 17 -8.38 -25.48 16.74
CA ARG A 17 -7.68 -24.32 16.15
C ARG A 17 -6.23 -24.16 16.62
N SER A 18 -5.87 -24.69 17.79
CA SER A 18 -4.50 -24.58 18.31
C SER A 18 -3.56 -25.56 17.61
N ARG A 19 -3.99 -26.81 17.35
CA ARG A 19 -3.15 -27.81 16.68
C ARG A 19 -2.76 -27.43 15.25
N GLU A 20 -3.61 -26.68 14.55
CA GLU A 20 -3.34 -26.28 13.17
C GLU A 20 -2.32 -25.13 13.05
N ARG A 21 -2.10 -24.34 14.10
CA ARG A 21 -1.03 -23.32 14.10
C ARG A 21 0.36 -23.93 14.16
N ASP A 22 0.50 -25.01 14.93
CA ASP A 22 1.80 -25.59 15.30
C ASP A 22 2.27 -26.69 14.35
N ARG A 23 1.47 -27.04 13.32
CA ARG A 23 1.92 -28.02 12.33
C ARG A 23 3.13 -27.49 11.53
N PRO A 24 4.06 -28.38 11.12
CA PRO A 24 5.13 -28.01 10.21
C PRO A 24 4.59 -27.40 8.90
N SER A 25 5.28 -26.37 8.40
CA SER A 25 4.99 -25.80 7.09
C SER A 25 5.28 -26.84 6.00
N THR A 26 4.36 -26.95 5.04
CA THR A 26 4.50 -27.75 3.82
C THR A 26 5.45 -27.07 2.83
N ARG A 27 5.88 -27.79 1.77
CA ARG A 27 6.73 -27.22 0.72
C ARG A 27 6.09 -26.01 0.03
N LEU A 28 4.79 -26.05 -0.23
CA LEU A 28 4.03 -24.95 -0.82
C LEU A 28 3.98 -23.72 0.10
N GLU A 29 3.73 -23.93 1.40
CA GLU A 29 3.72 -22.83 2.37
C GLU A 29 5.09 -22.18 2.48
N LEU A 30 6.16 -22.97 2.50
CA LEU A 30 7.53 -22.46 2.53
C LEU A 30 7.90 -21.67 1.26
N SER A 31 7.41 -22.08 0.07
CA SER A 31 7.65 -21.31 -1.16
C SER A 31 6.90 -19.98 -1.14
N ILE A 32 5.64 -19.99 -0.73
CA ILE A 32 4.82 -18.77 -0.53
C ILE A 32 5.49 -17.84 0.48
N GLU A 33 5.90 -18.37 1.64
CA GLU A 33 6.60 -17.63 2.70
C GLU A 33 7.83 -16.93 2.16
N ARG A 34 8.69 -17.66 1.44
CA ARG A 34 9.93 -17.12 0.89
C ARG A 34 9.68 -16.00 -0.13
N GLU A 35 8.78 -16.22 -1.07
CA GLU A 35 8.52 -15.25 -2.13
C GLU A 35 7.86 -13.98 -1.61
N ILE A 36 6.85 -14.09 -0.74
CA ILE A 36 6.19 -12.92 -0.14
C ILE A 36 7.16 -12.20 0.80
N ALA A 37 7.94 -12.93 1.61
CA ALA A 37 8.91 -12.32 2.51
C ALA A 37 10.00 -11.54 1.76
N ALA A 38 10.45 -12.03 0.60
CA ALA A 38 11.40 -11.34 -0.25
C ALA A 38 10.82 -10.03 -0.81
N ARG A 39 9.54 -10.01 -1.19
CA ARG A 39 8.86 -8.81 -1.72
C ARG A 39 8.56 -7.77 -0.64
N ILE A 40 8.12 -8.21 0.54
CA ILE A 40 7.73 -7.32 1.65
C ILE A 40 8.94 -6.89 2.49
N GLY A 41 10.04 -7.65 2.46
CA GLY A 41 11.19 -7.43 3.34
C GLY A 41 10.85 -7.73 4.82
N ALA A 42 10.01 -8.74 5.05
CA ALA A 42 9.59 -9.17 6.38
C ALA A 42 9.31 -10.68 6.40
N ALA A 43 9.68 -11.36 7.48
CA ALA A 43 9.31 -12.76 7.65
C ALA A 43 7.78 -12.89 7.80
N ILE A 44 7.17 -13.82 7.08
CA ILE A 44 5.75 -14.12 7.17
C ILE A 44 5.54 -15.61 7.47
N ARG A 45 4.32 -15.99 7.85
CA ARG A 45 3.91 -17.40 7.95
C ARG A 45 2.73 -17.67 7.04
N ALA A 46 2.82 -18.66 6.16
CA ALA A 46 1.72 -19.09 5.32
C ALA A 46 1.07 -20.35 5.88
N ARG A 47 -0.26 -20.39 5.83
CA ARG A 47 -1.04 -21.57 6.18
C ARG A 47 -2.10 -21.83 5.13
N CYS A 48 -2.06 -23.00 4.53
CA CYS A 48 -3.03 -23.48 3.57
C CYS A 48 -4.05 -24.39 4.26
N ALA A 49 -5.33 -24.14 4.01
CA ALA A 49 -6.40 -25.04 4.46
C ALA A 49 -6.50 -26.24 3.52
N ALA A 50 -6.92 -27.39 4.04
CA ALA A 50 -7.17 -28.57 3.20
C ALA A 50 -8.38 -28.35 2.27
N LEU A 51 -9.39 -27.60 2.72
CA LEU A 51 -10.56 -27.16 1.95
C LEU A 51 -11.14 -25.87 2.57
N PRO A 52 -11.57 -24.87 1.77
CA PRO A 52 -11.34 -24.71 0.33
C PRO A 52 -9.86 -24.43 0.01
N PRO A 53 -9.41 -24.57 -1.27
CA PRO A 53 -8.01 -24.40 -1.64
C PRO A 53 -7.61 -22.92 -1.57
N GLY A 54 -7.20 -22.50 -0.38
CA GLY A 54 -6.72 -21.16 -0.11
C GLY A 54 -5.63 -21.21 0.95
N CYS A 55 -4.69 -20.30 0.82
CA CYS A 55 -3.70 -20.05 1.85
C CYS A 55 -3.94 -18.67 2.46
N VAL A 56 -3.46 -18.48 3.68
CA VAL A 56 -3.41 -17.18 4.31
C VAL A 56 -1.97 -16.95 4.76
N ALA A 57 -1.37 -15.87 4.30
CA ALA A 57 -0.11 -15.38 4.85
C ALA A 57 -0.39 -14.41 6.01
N LEU A 58 0.27 -14.64 7.13
CA LEU A 58 0.21 -13.79 8.31
C LEU A 58 1.49 -12.97 8.41
N LEU A 59 1.34 -11.66 8.45
CA LEU A 59 2.44 -10.73 8.68
C LEU A 59 2.79 -10.61 10.17
N PRO A 60 3.98 -10.07 10.51
CA PRO A 60 4.37 -9.85 11.91
C PRO A 60 3.43 -8.92 12.70
N ASP A 61 2.73 -8.02 12.03
CA ASP A 61 1.75 -7.10 12.61
C ASP A 61 0.36 -7.73 12.80
N GLY A 62 0.19 -9.01 12.43
CA GLY A 62 -1.07 -9.74 12.48
C GLY A 62 -1.95 -9.57 11.24
N THR A 63 -1.54 -8.77 10.25
CA THR A 63 -2.28 -8.59 9.00
C THR A 63 -2.36 -9.91 8.24
N ARG A 64 -3.54 -10.22 7.70
CA ARG A 64 -3.82 -11.46 6.96
C ARG A 64 -3.92 -11.16 5.47
N LEU A 65 -3.06 -11.81 4.68
CA LEU A 65 -3.08 -11.78 3.23
C LEU A 65 -3.75 -13.07 2.71
N PRO A 66 -4.99 -13.01 2.22
CA PRO A 66 -5.61 -14.14 1.54
C PRO A 66 -4.84 -14.46 0.25
N ILE A 67 -4.65 -15.74 -0.02
CA ILE A 67 -3.92 -16.26 -1.17
C ILE A 67 -4.80 -17.30 -1.86
N THR A 68 -5.11 -17.06 -3.12
CA THR A 68 -5.81 -18.03 -3.97
C THR A 68 -4.80 -18.96 -4.63
N LEU A 69 -5.09 -20.26 -4.58
CA LEU A 69 -4.38 -21.28 -5.33
C LEU A 69 -5.15 -21.61 -6.62
N ARG A 70 -4.46 -21.77 -7.74
CA ARG A 70 -5.04 -22.15 -9.05
C ARG A 70 -4.17 -23.21 -9.72
N LEU A 71 -4.79 -24.16 -10.40
CA LEU A 71 -4.05 -25.07 -11.28
C LEU A 71 -3.98 -24.45 -12.67
N VAL A 72 -2.78 -24.19 -13.17
CA VAL A 72 -2.51 -23.62 -14.49
C VAL A 72 -1.56 -24.57 -15.20
N ASP A 73 -1.98 -25.14 -16.33
CA ASP A 73 -1.19 -26.10 -17.13
C ASP A 73 -0.64 -27.30 -16.33
N GLY A 74 -1.39 -27.74 -15.31
CA GLY A 74 -0.99 -28.85 -14.44
C GLY A 74 -0.06 -28.45 -13.29
N GLU A 75 0.35 -27.19 -13.21
CA GLU A 75 1.16 -26.65 -12.12
C GLU A 75 0.30 -25.82 -11.15
N LEU A 76 0.63 -25.91 -9.86
CA LEU A 76 -0.06 -25.13 -8.84
C LEU A 76 0.51 -23.71 -8.81
N ALA A 77 -0.22 -22.77 -9.40
CA ALA A 77 0.03 -21.35 -9.29
C ALA A 77 -0.67 -20.76 -8.07
N TRP A 78 -0.15 -19.65 -7.54
CA TRP A 78 -0.77 -18.93 -6.44
C TRP A 78 -0.65 -17.43 -6.62
N ALA A 79 -1.60 -16.69 -6.06
CA ALA A 79 -1.61 -15.23 -6.08
C ALA A 79 -2.19 -14.69 -4.76
N VAL A 80 -1.66 -13.56 -4.28
CA VAL A 80 -2.26 -12.82 -3.16
C VAL A 80 -3.53 -12.14 -3.66
N ASP A 81 -4.63 -12.26 -2.92
CA ASP A 81 -5.90 -11.65 -3.29
C ASP A 81 -5.95 -10.17 -2.90
N GLY A 82 -6.07 -9.33 -3.91
CA GLY A 82 -6.11 -7.87 -3.79
C GLY A 82 -4.74 -7.23 -4.03
N LEU A 83 -4.67 -5.92 -3.82
CA LEU A 83 -3.45 -5.14 -3.98
C LEU A 83 -2.74 -5.06 -2.64
N VAL A 84 -1.44 -5.33 -2.62
CA VAL A 84 -0.60 -5.20 -1.41
C VAL A 84 0.39 -4.08 -1.62
N VAL A 85 0.34 -3.09 -0.74
CA VAL A 85 1.25 -1.93 -0.78
C VAL A 85 2.18 -2.00 0.41
N VAL A 86 3.49 -1.98 0.13
CA VAL A 86 4.54 -1.85 1.13
C VAL A 86 4.78 -0.36 1.39
N VAL A 87 4.47 0.09 2.60
CA VAL A 87 4.48 1.51 2.94
C VAL A 87 5.86 2.13 2.88
N ASP A 88 6.92 1.40 3.18
CA ASP A 88 8.29 1.94 3.09
C ASP A 88 8.61 2.44 1.66
N SER A 89 8.20 1.68 0.64
CA SER A 89 8.34 2.06 -0.77
C SER A 89 7.41 3.21 -1.15
N LEU A 90 6.19 3.22 -0.62
CA LEU A 90 5.23 4.30 -0.85
C LEU A 90 5.70 5.63 -0.23
N GLU A 91 6.19 5.60 1.01
CA GLU A 91 6.74 6.77 1.70
C GLU A 91 8.00 7.28 1.01
N ALA A 92 8.85 6.41 0.45
CA ALA A 92 9.99 6.82 -0.35
C ALA A 92 9.54 7.56 -1.63
N TYR A 93 8.62 6.97 -2.38
CA TYR A 93 8.07 7.57 -3.60
C TYR A 93 7.38 8.91 -3.33
N LEU A 94 6.57 9.00 -2.27
CA LEU A 94 5.90 10.26 -1.91
C LEU A 94 6.88 11.33 -1.43
N ARG A 95 7.95 10.97 -0.72
CA ARG A 95 8.98 11.95 -0.32
C ARG A 95 9.67 12.55 -1.54
N GLU A 96 10.00 11.73 -2.53
CA GLU A 96 10.59 12.20 -3.80
C GLU A 96 9.60 13.09 -4.56
N THR A 97 8.36 12.64 -4.73
CA THR A 97 7.28 13.42 -5.39
C THR A 97 7.09 14.79 -4.73
N VAL A 98 7.02 14.83 -3.40
CA VAL A 98 6.82 16.06 -2.65
C VAL A 98 8.06 16.97 -2.69
N ALA A 99 9.27 16.39 -2.78
CA ALA A 99 10.50 17.14 -3.00
C ALA A 99 10.56 17.77 -4.40
N GLU A 100 10.16 17.04 -5.45
CA GLU A 100 10.05 17.56 -6.83
C GLU A 100 9.05 18.71 -6.94
N LEU A 101 7.99 18.69 -6.13
CA LEU A 101 7.04 19.80 -6.00
C LEU A 101 7.62 21.01 -5.24
N GLY A 102 8.84 20.93 -4.73
CA GLY A 102 9.53 22.01 -4.01
C GLY A 102 9.19 22.09 -2.52
N ALA A 103 8.67 21.02 -1.92
CA ALA A 103 8.28 21.00 -0.51
C ALA A 103 8.86 19.79 0.27
N PRO A 104 10.17 19.50 0.19
CA PRO A 104 10.78 18.30 0.76
C PRO A 104 10.46 18.16 2.26
N GLN A 105 9.87 17.03 2.65
CA GLN A 105 9.45 16.76 4.03
C GLN A 105 9.26 15.28 4.30
N GLY A 106 9.11 14.92 5.58
CA GLY A 106 8.75 13.55 5.98
C GLY A 106 7.31 13.19 5.55
N VAL A 107 7.11 11.92 5.24
CA VAL A 107 5.81 11.32 4.89
C VAL A 107 5.57 10.13 5.82
N ARG A 108 4.33 9.95 6.30
CA ARG A 108 3.92 8.82 7.16
C ARG A 108 2.58 8.25 6.72
N CYS A 109 2.54 6.99 6.29
CA CYS A 109 1.31 6.32 5.78
C CYS A 109 0.72 5.25 6.72
N GLY A 110 1.14 5.24 8.00
CA GLY A 110 0.57 4.36 9.01
C GLY A 110 1.16 2.94 9.02
N ALA A 111 0.30 1.92 8.85
CA ALA A 111 0.71 0.51 8.91
C ALA A 111 1.75 0.16 7.84
N ARG A 112 2.68 -0.75 8.13
CA ARG A 112 3.78 -1.07 7.20
C ARG A 112 3.31 -1.72 5.89
N VAL A 113 2.19 -2.44 5.93
CA VAL A 113 1.59 -3.10 4.78
C VAL A 113 0.09 -2.83 4.75
N HIS A 114 -0.40 -2.37 3.61
CA HIS A 114 -1.84 -2.20 3.37
C HIS A 114 -2.31 -3.25 2.36
N ARG A 115 -3.44 -3.87 2.66
CA ARG A 115 -4.22 -4.63 1.68
C ARG A 115 -5.36 -3.75 1.20
N LEU A 116 -5.38 -3.48 -0.10
CA LEU A 116 -6.32 -2.56 -0.72
C LEU A 116 -7.18 -3.28 -1.76
N ALA A 117 -8.43 -2.88 -1.85
CA ALA A 117 -9.23 -3.09 -3.04
C ALA A 117 -8.81 -2.09 -4.14
N PRO A 118 -8.98 -2.43 -5.43
CA PRO A 118 -8.73 -1.48 -6.51
C PRO A 118 -9.54 -0.18 -6.33
N GLY A 119 -8.86 0.96 -6.45
CA GLY A 119 -9.45 2.29 -6.27
C GLY A 119 -9.50 2.78 -4.81
N GLU A 120 -9.10 1.96 -3.83
CA GLU A 120 -8.94 2.45 -2.46
C GLU A 120 -7.74 3.40 -2.34
N ARG A 121 -7.85 4.32 -1.37
CA ARG A 121 -6.87 5.36 -1.09
C ARG A 121 -6.05 5.01 0.15
N VAL A 122 -4.74 5.12 0.05
CA VAL A 122 -3.85 5.21 1.21
C VAL A 122 -3.66 6.68 1.54
N GLU A 123 -3.99 7.06 2.77
CA GLU A 123 -3.73 8.39 3.29
C GLU A 123 -2.38 8.43 4.00
N CYS A 124 -1.58 9.45 3.68
CA CYS A 124 -0.29 9.70 4.28
C CYS A 124 -0.22 11.12 4.83
N ALA A 125 0.21 11.27 6.07
CA ALA A 125 0.47 12.56 6.70
C ALA A 125 1.79 13.15 6.21
N LEU A 126 1.81 14.46 5.99
CA LEU A 126 3.00 15.23 5.64
C LEU A 126 3.53 15.98 6.87
N GLN A 127 4.84 15.94 7.10
CA GLN A 127 5.45 16.43 8.35
C GLN A 127 5.26 17.94 8.58
N LEU A 128 5.21 18.75 7.52
CA LEU A 128 4.97 20.20 7.60
C LEU A 128 3.48 20.57 7.51
N GLY A 129 2.59 19.58 7.61
CA GLY A 129 1.16 19.75 7.47
C GLY A 129 0.64 19.38 6.07
N GLY A 130 -0.65 19.03 6.02
CA GLY A 130 -1.30 18.52 4.82
C GLY A 130 -1.36 16.99 4.77
N ARG A 131 -1.86 16.47 3.64
CA ARG A 131 -2.10 15.03 3.41
C ARG A 131 -1.75 14.70 1.97
N ALA A 132 -1.15 13.54 1.75
CA ALA A 132 -1.05 12.91 0.45
C ALA A 132 -2.00 11.71 0.42
N PHE A 133 -2.68 11.52 -0.70
CA PHE A 133 -3.53 10.37 -0.95
C PHE A 133 -3.01 9.63 -2.17
N VAL A 134 -2.83 8.32 -2.03
CA VAL A 134 -2.43 7.47 -3.16
C VAL A 134 -3.56 6.50 -3.46
N VAL A 135 -4.10 6.59 -4.66
CA VAL A 135 -5.04 5.60 -5.20
C VAL A 135 -4.24 4.56 -5.95
N VAL A 136 -4.46 3.28 -5.66
CA VAL A 136 -3.88 2.18 -6.44
C VAL A 136 -4.97 1.58 -7.32
N HIS A 137 -4.74 1.60 -8.63
CA HIS A 137 -5.66 1.10 -9.62
C HIS A 137 -5.52 -0.43 -9.80
N ALA A 138 -6.50 -1.06 -10.45
CA ALA A 138 -6.54 -2.51 -10.64
C ALA A 138 -5.36 -3.05 -11.48
N ASP A 139 -4.81 -2.23 -12.36
CA ASP A 139 -3.65 -2.54 -13.21
C ASP A 139 -2.30 -2.34 -12.49
N GLY A 140 -2.34 -1.92 -11.22
CA GLY A 140 -1.15 -1.61 -10.42
C GLY A 140 -0.59 -0.20 -10.65
N SER A 141 -1.18 0.61 -11.53
CA SER A 141 -0.83 2.02 -11.64
C SER A 141 -1.28 2.80 -10.40
N THR A 142 -0.65 3.95 -10.15
CA THR A 142 -0.95 4.81 -9.00
C THR A 142 -1.28 6.22 -9.45
N SER A 143 -2.22 6.86 -8.75
CA SER A 143 -2.43 8.31 -8.84
C SER A 143 -2.24 8.94 -7.46
N VAL A 144 -1.60 10.11 -7.45
CA VAL A 144 -1.23 10.82 -6.23
C VAL A 144 -1.94 12.17 -6.20
N GLU A 145 -2.63 12.42 -5.10
CA GLU A 145 -3.22 13.73 -4.78
C GLU A 145 -2.50 14.27 -3.55
N VAL A 146 -1.84 15.43 -3.68
CA VAL A 146 -1.14 16.09 -2.57
C VAL A 146 -1.88 17.36 -2.19
N ASN A 147 -2.38 17.40 -0.96
CA ASN A 147 -3.03 18.57 -0.37
C ASN A 147 -2.09 19.18 0.68
N PHE A 148 -1.44 20.28 0.33
CA PHE A 148 -0.57 21.00 1.25
C PHE A 148 -1.39 21.88 2.20
N ASP A 149 -0.98 21.93 3.46
CA ASP A 149 -1.46 22.96 4.37
C ASP A 149 -1.11 24.36 3.81
N PRO A 150 -1.97 25.39 3.97
CA PRO A 150 -1.68 26.74 3.48
C PRO A 150 -0.30 27.28 3.90
N VAL A 151 0.18 26.95 5.10
CA VAL A 151 1.51 27.37 5.59
C VAL A 151 2.62 26.68 4.80
N ALA A 152 2.50 25.37 4.55
CA ALA A 152 3.45 24.63 3.71
C ALA A 152 3.39 25.07 2.25
N GLY A 153 2.20 25.43 1.76
CA GLY A 153 2.00 26.02 0.43
C GLY A 153 2.70 27.38 0.27
N ALA A 154 2.65 28.23 1.30
CA ALA A 154 3.30 29.54 1.29
C ALA A 154 4.85 29.44 1.27
N ALA A 155 5.43 28.44 1.95
CA ALA A 155 6.87 28.20 1.88
C ALA A 155 7.36 27.85 0.45
N ARG A 156 6.50 27.25 -0.40
CA ARG A 156 6.81 27.03 -1.83
C ARG A 156 6.88 28.33 -2.61
N SER A 157 5.97 29.28 -2.35
CA SER A 157 5.94 30.54 -3.09
C SER A 157 7.22 31.35 -2.94
N GLU A 158 7.89 31.29 -1.79
CA GLU A 158 9.18 31.96 -1.56
C GLU A 158 10.33 31.36 -2.37
N TYR A 159 10.33 30.05 -2.67
CA TYR A 159 11.42 29.44 -3.44
C TYR A 159 11.33 29.75 -4.96
N THR A 160 10.15 30.09 -5.45
CA THR A 160 9.95 30.61 -6.82
C THR A 160 10.34 32.09 -6.98
N SER A 161 10.61 32.80 -5.89
CA SER A 161 10.13 34.19 -5.75
C SER A 161 10.90 35.34 -6.42
N ILE A 162 12.02 35.16 -7.13
CA ILE A 162 12.62 36.32 -7.84
C ILE A 162 13.29 35.91 -9.15
N VAL A 163 14.10 34.86 -9.12
CA VAL A 163 14.87 34.43 -10.29
C VAL A 163 13.94 33.83 -11.35
N ARG A 164 13.00 32.98 -10.94
CA ARG A 164 12.07 32.31 -11.85
C ARG A 164 11.05 33.27 -12.46
N ASP A 165 10.55 34.22 -11.68
CA ASP A 165 9.63 35.26 -12.19
C ASP A 165 10.34 36.14 -13.22
N ARG A 166 11.61 36.48 -12.99
CA ARG A 166 12.41 37.23 -13.97
C ARG A 166 12.63 36.43 -15.26
N GLU A 167 12.95 35.14 -15.16
CA GLU A 167 13.10 34.25 -16.34
C GLU A 167 11.78 34.10 -17.12
N LEU A 168 10.65 33.95 -16.44
CA LEU A 168 9.33 33.85 -17.08
C LEU A 168 8.95 35.16 -17.80
N VAL A 169 9.25 36.32 -17.20
CA VAL A 169 9.05 37.63 -17.84
C VAL A 169 9.96 37.76 -19.06
N GLU A 170 11.24 37.39 -18.99
CA GLU A 170 12.15 37.41 -20.13
C GLU A 170 11.70 36.45 -21.25
N MET A 171 11.22 35.25 -20.93
CA MET A 171 10.69 34.31 -21.91
C MET A 171 9.40 34.83 -22.57
N SER A 172 8.48 35.42 -21.79
CA SER A 172 7.28 36.07 -22.34
C SER A 172 7.63 37.20 -23.30
N LEU A 173 8.60 38.05 -22.95
CA LEU A 173 9.09 39.11 -23.83
C LEU A 173 9.67 38.55 -25.13
N LYS A 174 10.48 37.47 -25.05
CA LYS A 174 11.06 36.83 -26.25
C LYS A 174 9.99 36.22 -27.16
N LEU A 175 8.96 35.60 -26.59
CA LEU A 175 7.85 35.03 -27.36
C LEU A 175 7.04 36.12 -28.06
N GLY A 176 6.69 37.21 -27.37
CA GLY A 176 5.95 38.32 -27.97
C GLY A 176 6.70 39.00 -29.12
N HIS A 177 8.03 39.11 -29.04
CA HIS A 177 8.85 39.64 -30.14
C HIS A 177 8.98 38.68 -31.33
N ALA A 178 8.99 37.37 -31.10
CA ALA A 178 9.04 36.39 -32.19
C ALA A 178 7.73 36.37 -33.00
N GLU A 179 6.60 36.60 -32.34
CA GLU A 179 5.28 36.69 -32.99
C GLU A 179 5.15 37.94 -33.85
N ALA A 180 5.61 39.09 -33.35
CA ALA A 180 5.59 40.36 -34.11
C ALA A 180 6.52 40.34 -35.35
N ALA A 181 7.60 39.56 -35.33
CA ALA A 181 8.53 39.44 -36.45
C ALA A 181 8.07 38.45 -37.54
N ALA A 182 7.01 37.68 -37.30
CA ALA A 182 6.46 36.73 -38.27
C ALA A 182 5.32 37.31 -39.13
N ASP A 183 4.79 38.48 -38.75
CA ASP A 183 3.72 39.20 -39.46
C ASP A 183 4.22 40.27 -40.45
N ASP A 184 5.55 40.46 -40.56
CA ASP A 184 6.24 41.32 -41.55
C ASP A 184 6.84 40.49 -42.70
#